data_AF-A0A6P8Y4A3-F1
#
_entry.id   AF-A0A6P8Y4A3-F1
#
_cell.length_a   1.000
_cell.length_b   1.000
_cell.length_c   1.000
_cell.angle_alpha   90.00
_cell.angle_beta   90.00
_cell.angle_gamma   90.00
#
_symmetry.space_group_name_H-M   'P 1'
#
loop_
_entity.id
_entity.type
_entity.pdbx_description
1 polymer ?
#
loop_
_entity_poly.entity_id
_entity_poly.type
_entity_poly.pdbx_seq_one_letter_code
_entity_poly.pdbx_strand_id
1 'polypeptide(L)'
;MHVDELRTSLQSFGWPDYVVFCLMLAICAIIGIHFCLQLRRESKQLKHGDPEEAAKSAASYLVGGRKMKIFPITMSLIASFISGITLLGTPTEVYLYGAQYMYIMGSLILMGLCMFYIFLPVFHDLNLISTYKYLEQRYNRSLRLFGSVMFIMASLLWLPIVIYVPAIAFNQATGVNIHIVTPCVCVVCIFYTCIGGLKAVVWTDVIQTLIMFGAMALVLIKGTLDIGGPSVVWQRAKQTQRIETPNFNPDLTERYTFYSLVLGGVAHWLKSNAISQNMIQRYLSLPTLRHARIAIWTFIAGVLTFLAICGYAGLLIYATYADCDPLETKLAQRNDQLLPLLVMETLGAYPGLPGVFVAGVFSAALSSLSTGLNSLSAVVLEDFVKTFRRKPLSEAQTAFVMRSVVVLFGIIFVALVFVVEKLGAVLQLTITLTSVANGPLLGIFTAGVMLPWVNSKGALLGGFTSLLVMTWMCISAQHDLVTGDIVYQRKPYSTLGCNYTFAGVPGEFSSLPLDGANTTPAAASSFQLYRISYLYFTLFGALVTIVVALVVSLLLRESDVDAVDPRLLTPFVRRWLERRRNRRSQLPAGKHHQQHQQQKGKGKGKGKEKLRALHETTT
;
A
#
# COMPACT_ATOMS: atom_id res chain seq x y z
N MET A 1 15.47 -30.61 25.94
CA MET A 1 14.97 -29.23 25.98
C MET A 1 13.59 -29.21 25.34
N HIS A 2 12.59 -28.72 26.04
CA HIS A 2 11.23 -28.57 25.51
C HIS A 2 11.15 -27.35 24.57
N VAL A 3 10.22 -27.34 23.61
CA VAL A 3 10.10 -26.23 22.65
C VAL A 3 9.90 -24.87 23.31
N ASP A 4 9.21 -24.82 24.45
CA ASP A 4 9.02 -23.57 25.21
C ASP A 4 10.33 -23.08 25.85
N GLU A 5 11.16 -23.99 26.34
CA GLU A 5 12.50 -23.67 26.87
C GLU A 5 13.41 -23.18 25.75
N LEU A 6 13.40 -23.86 24.59
CA LEU A 6 14.16 -23.45 23.41
C LEU A 6 13.73 -22.06 22.95
N ARG A 7 12.42 -21.81 22.82
CA ARG A 7 11.87 -20.50 22.45
C ARG A 7 12.36 -19.41 23.40
N THR A 8 12.37 -19.68 24.70
CA THR A 8 12.81 -18.72 25.73
C THR A 8 14.32 -18.50 25.66
N SER A 9 15.11 -19.54 25.39
CA SER A 9 16.56 -19.43 25.20
C SER A 9 16.96 -18.59 23.97
N LEU A 10 16.12 -18.61 22.93
CA LEU A 10 16.30 -17.80 21.72
C LEU A 10 15.87 -16.33 21.91
N GLN A 11 15.23 -15.97 23.02
CA GLN A 11 14.92 -14.58 23.37
C GLN A 11 16.13 -13.87 24.00
N SER A 12 17.30 -13.98 23.37
CA SER A 12 18.59 -13.53 23.90
C SER A 12 18.95 -12.09 23.53
N PHE A 13 17.99 -11.15 23.59
CA PHE A 13 18.22 -9.75 23.24
C PHE A 13 18.98 -9.02 24.36
N GLY A 14 20.28 -8.80 24.17
CA GLY A 14 21.17 -8.26 25.18
C GLY A 14 21.18 -6.73 25.24
N TRP A 15 21.87 -6.18 26.24
CA TRP A 15 22.07 -4.72 26.34
C TRP A 15 22.72 -4.09 25.08
N PRO A 16 23.65 -4.75 24.34
CA PRO A 16 24.19 -4.17 23.11
C PRO A 16 23.13 -4.02 22.02
N ASP A 17 22.20 -4.96 21.94
CA ASP A 17 21.10 -4.92 20.98
C ASP A 17 20.15 -3.75 21.28
N TYR A 18 19.83 -3.52 22.55
CA TYR A 18 19.08 -2.36 23.00
C TYR A 18 19.82 -1.05 22.67
N VAL A 19 21.14 -0.99 22.83
CA VAL A 19 21.93 0.21 22.49
C VAL A 19 21.84 0.52 21.00
N VAL A 20 22.05 -0.48 20.12
CA VAL A 20 21.94 -0.30 18.66
C VAL A 20 20.54 0.16 18.26
N PHE A 21 19.51 -0.47 18.83
CA PHE A 21 18.12 -0.12 18.58
C PHE A 21 17.78 1.31 19.04
N CYS A 22 18.15 1.67 20.27
CA CYS A 22 17.93 3.01 20.81
C CYS A 22 18.72 4.08 20.06
N LEU A 23 19.94 3.78 19.59
CA LEU A 23 20.76 4.67 18.78
C LEU A 23 20.05 5.01 17.46
N MET A 24 19.45 4.02 16.79
CA MET A 24 18.65 4.25 15.59
C MET A 24 17.50 5.23 15.87
N LEU A 25 16.78 5.06 16.99
CA LEU A 25 15.65 5.93 17.36
C LEU A 25 16.12 7.35 17.65
N ALA A 26 17.23 7.48 18.36
CA ALA A 26 17.87 8.76 18.66
C ALA A 26 18.30 9.49 17.39
N ILE A 27 18.95 8.81 16.43
CA ILE A 27 19.33 9.41 15.14
C ILE A 27 18.10 9.95 14.41
N CYS A 28 17.01 9.19 14.35
CA CYS A 28 15.77 9.64 13.71
C CYS A 28 15.19 10.89 14.40
N ALA A 29 15.16 10.90 15.74
CA ALA A 29 14.69 12.04 16.51
C ALA A 29 15.57 13.29 16.32
N ILE A 30 16.89 13.13 16.31
CA ILE A 30 17.86 14.23 16.09
C ILE A 30 17.66 14.86 14.72
N ILE A 31 17.49 14.05 13.67
CA ILE A 31 17.22 14.55 12.30
C ILE A 31 15.90 15.33 12.28
N GLY A 32 14.86 14.81 12.92
CA GLY A 32 13.58 15.51 13.08
C GLY A 32 13.74 16.88 13.73
N ILE A 33 14.47 16.95 14.85
CA ILE A 33 14.74 18.19 15.58
C ILE A 33 15.56 19.16 14.72
N HIS A 34 16.61 18.69 14.05
CA HIS A 34 17.47 19.52 13.21
C HIS A 34 16.67 20.23 12.11
N PHE A 35 15.85 19.51 11.36
CA PHE A 35 15.00 20.09 10.31
C PHE A 35 13.90 20.99 10.87
N CYS A 36 13.37 20.71 12.06
CA CYS A 36 12.45 21.62 12.73
C CYS A 36 13.11 22.97 13.07
N LEU A 37 14.33 22.94 13.60
CA LEU A 37 15.09 24.15 13.90
C LEU A 37 15.39 24.93 12.62
N GLN A 38 15.73 24.24 11.54
CA GLN A 38 15.91 24.85 10.22
C GLN A 38 14.61 25.53 9.73
N LEU A 39 13.47 24.82 9.76
CA LEU A 39 12.17 25.37 9.36
C LEU A 39 11.78 26.59 10.21
N ARG A 40 12.06 26.57 11.51
CA ARG A 40 11.84 27.73 12.40
C ARG A 40 12.72 28.92 12.02
N ARG A 41 13.96 28.70 11.61
CA ARG A 41 14.87 29.76 11.14
C ARG A 41 14.39 30.35 9.81
N GLU A 42 14.03 29.50 8.85
CA GLU A 42 13.45 29.90 7.56
C GLU A 42 12.18 30.74 7.78
N SER A 43 11.27 30.26 8.64
CA SER A 43 10.00 30.97 8.96
C SER A 43 10.23 32.32 9.66
N LYS A 44 11.26 32.43 10.52
CA LYS A 44 11.61 33.70 11.19
C LYS A 44 12.18 34.73 10.21
N GLN A 45 12.94 34.30 9.20
CA GLN A 45 13.47 35.18 8.15
C GLN A 45 12.38 35.66 7.18
N LEU A 46 11.31 34.89 7.02
CA LEU A 46 10.17 35.18 6.16
C LEU A 46 9.09 36.06 6.83
N LYS A 47 9.26 36.54 8.07
CA LYS A 47 8.22 37.28 8.83
C LYS A 47 7.91 38.72 8.33
N HIS A 48 8.20 39.05 7.08
CA HIS A 48 8.02 40.41 6.55
C HIS A 48 7.01 40.56 5.39
N GLY A 49 6.09 39.63 5.14
CA GLY A 49 5.09 39.82 4.08
C GLY A 49 3.82 38.95 4.13
N ASP A 50 3.02 39.19 3.08
CA ASP A 50 1.60 38.90 2.81
C ASP A 50 1.02 37.49 3.10
N PRO A 51 -0.33 37.32 3.02
CA PRO A 51 -1.02 36.01 3.08
C PRO A 51 -0.48 34.93 2.13
N GLU A 52 0.17 35.33 1.04
CA GLU A 52 0.86 34.44 0.09
C GLU A 52 2.07 33.72 0.73
N GLU A 53 2.69 34.32 1.76
CA GLU A 53 3.85 33.77 2.46
C GLU A 53 3.47 32.64 3.44
N ALA A 54 2.31 32.74 4.09
CA ALA A 54 1.76 31.65 4.91
C ALA A 54 1.47 30.39 4.07
N ALA A 55 1.08 30.56 2.81
CA ALA A 55 0.93 29.44 1.87
C ALA A 55 2.28 28.84 1.46
N LYS A 56 3.34 29.66 1.29
CA LYS A 56 4.72 29.20 1.03
C LYS A 56 5.29 28.41 2.22
N SER A 57 5.00 28.81 3.45
CA SER A 57 5.40 28.09 4.67
C SER A 57 4.73 26.71 4.79
N ALA A 58 3.41 26.64 4.57
CA ALA A 58 2.68 25.37 4.50
C ALA A 58 3.18 24.47 3.34
N ALA A 59 3.49 25.06 2.18
CA ALA A 59 4.07 24.32 1.06
C ALA A 59 5.49 23.83 1.34
N SER A 60 6.31 24.58 2.09
CA SER A 60 7.63 24.13 2.54
C SER A 60 7.51 22.91 3.46
N TYR A 61 6.56 22.94 4.39
CA TYR A 61 6.29 21.82 5.30
C TYR A 61 5.74 20.59 4.57
N LEU A 62 4.79 20.77 3.66
CA LEU A 62 4.07 19.69 2.99
C LEU A 62 4.84 19.11 1.79
N VAL A 63 5.45 19.92 0.93
CA VAL A 63 6.09 19.45 -0.32
C VAL A 63 7.58 19.78 -0.41
N GLY A 64 8.21 20.18 0.70
CA GLY A 64 9.65 20.46 0.75
C GLY A 64 10.07 21.63 -0.15
N GLY A 65 9.15 22.53 -0.51
CA GLY A 65 9.41 23.65 -1.40
C GLY A 65 9.73 23.26 -2.86
N ARG A 66 9.47 22.00 -3.25
CA ARG A 66 9.67 21.47 -4.62
C ARG A 66 11.09 21.61 -5.21
N LYS A 67 12.09 21.64 -4.33
CA LYS A 67 13.51 21.73 -4.68
C LYS A 67 14.28 20.48 -4.22
N MET A 68 13.57 19.37 -4.02
CA MET A 68 14.18 18.15 -3.51
C MET A 68 15.04 17.47 -4.58
N LYS A 69 16.11 16.81 -4.15
CA LYS A 69 17.02 16.06 -5.03
C LYS A 69 16.44 14.67 -5.31
N ILE A 70 16.83 14.06 -6.43
CA ILE A 70 16.37 12.72 -6.83
C ILE A 70 16.68 11.68 -5.75
N PHE A 71 17.95 11.59 -5.32
CA PHE A 71 18.39 10.53 -4.42
C PHE A 71 17.60 10.45 -3.09
N PRO A 72 17.44 11.53 -2.30
CA PRO A 72 16.64 11.47 -1.07
C PRO A 72 15.19 11.08 -1.35
N ILE A 73 14.57 11.62 -2.41
CA ILE A 73 13.19 11.31 -2.77
C ILE A 73 13.02 9.85 -3.16
N THR A 74 13.96 9.27 -3.89
CA THR A 74 13.88 7.88 -4.34
C THR A 74 14.11 6.92 -3.18
N MET A 75 15.08 7.20 -2.32
CA MET A 75 15.29 6.42 -1.10
C MET A 75 14.07 6.48 -0.19
N SER A 76 13.45 7.66 -0.07
CA SER A 76 12.23 7.85 0.68
C SER A 76 11.07 7.06 0.07
N LEU A 77 10.84 7.14 -1.25
CA LEU A 77 9.84 6.32 -1.95
C LEU A 77 10.06 4.82 -1.71
N ILE A 78 11.31 4.36 -1.77
CA ILE A 78 11.70 2.98 -1.49
C ILE A 78 11.35 2.62 -0.03
N ALA A 79 11.75 3.44 0.94
CA ALA A 79 11.49 3.24 2.38
C ALA A 79 10.00 3.12 2.69
N SER A 80 9.20 4.04 2.15
CA SER A 80 7.75 4.07 2.41
C SER A 80 7.00 2.95 1.70
N PHE A 81 7.62 2.32 0.70
CA PHE A 81 7.04 1.13 0.08
C PHE A 81 7.47 -0.15 0.79
N ILE A 82 8.75 -0.27 1.12
CA ILE A 82 9.30 -1.38 1.88
C ILE A 82 8.90 -1.19 3.35
N SER A 83 7.63 -1.48 3.62
CA SER A 83 7.12 -1.57 4.98
C SER A 83 7.58 -2.87 5.65
N GLY A 84 7.43 -2.95 6.98
CA GLY A 84 7.63 -4.21 7.70
C GLY A 84 6.82 -5.37 7.11
N ILE A 85 5.65 -5.07 6.51
CA ILE A 85 4.77 -6.06 5.87
C ILE A 85 5.49 -6.77 4.72
N THR A 86 6.22 -6.03 3.89
CA THR A 86 7.01 -6.62 2.81
C THR A 86 8.18 -7.42 3.38
N LEU A 87 8.85 -6.87 4.40
CA LEU A 87 10.04 -7.43 5.01
C LEU A 87 9.77 -8.78 5.71
N LEU A 88 8.68 -8.90 6.49
CA LEU A 88 8.31 -10.15 7.18
C LEU A 88 7.32 -11.01 6.38
N GLY A 89 6.40 -10.39 5.65
CA GLY A 89 5.35 -11.10 4.92
C GLY A 89 5.85 -11.81 3.67
N THR A 90 6.74 -11.19 2.88
CA THR A 90 7.24 -11.83 1.64
C THR A 90 8.03 -13.12 1.93
N PRO A 91 8.98 -13.15 2.89
CA PRO A 91 9.66 -14.39 3.26
C PRO A 91 8.69 -15.46 3.75
N THR A 92 7.67 -15.06 4.51
CA THR A 92 6.62 -15.96 5.03
C THR A 92 5.80 -16.58 3.89
N GLU A 93 5.40 -15.79 2.88
CA GLU A 93 4.69 -16.31 1.71
C GLU A 93 5.55 -17.31 0.93
N VAL A 94 6.84 -17.00 0.73
CA VAL A 94 7.76 -17.90 0.01
C VAL A 94 8.03 -19.19 0.80
N TYR A 95 8.15 -19.11 2.12
CA TYR A 95 8.29 -20.27 3.00
C TYR A 95 7.07 -21.21 2.91
N LEU A 96 5.86 -20.64 3.05
CA LEU A 96 4.60 -21.38 3.13
C LEU A 96 4.11 -21.89 1.78
N TYR A 97 4.18 -21.07 0.73
CA TYR A 97 3.50 -21.32 -0.55
C TYR A 97 4.44 -21.37 -1.76
N GLY A 98 5.73 -21.10 -1.58
CA GLY A 98 6.73 -21.14 -2.65
C GLY A 98 6.97 -19.79 -3.34
N ALA A 99 7.92 -19.79 -4.28
CA ALA A 99 8.44 -18.59 -4.94
C ALA A 99 7.49 -18.02 -6.02
N GLN A 100 6.32 -18.62 -6.26
CA GLN A 100 5.36 -18.10 -7.25
C GLN A 100 4.99 -16.63 -6.98
N TYR A 101 4.83 -16.24 -5.71
CA TYR A 101 4.51 -14.84 -5.34
C TYR A 101 5.51 -13.83 -5.93
N MET A 102 6.77 -14.23 -6.17
CA MET A 102 7.82 -13.37 -6.72
C MET A 102 7.51 -12.85 -8.14
N TYR A 103 6.63 -13.50 -8.90
CA TYR A 103 6.20 -12.99 -10.21
C TYR A 103 5.42 -11.67 -10.12
N ILE A 104 5.00 -11.24 -8.92
CA ILE A 104 4.48 -9.90 -8.68
C ILE A 104 5.47 -8.80 -9.10
N MET A 105 6.77 -9.10 -9.18
CA MET A 105 7.78 -8.17 -9.73
C MET A 105 7.45 -7.69 -11.16
N GLY A 106 6.83 -8.53 -12.00
CA GLY A 106 6.41 -8.12 -13.34
C GLY A 106 5.37 -7.00 -13.32
N SER A 107 4.49 -7.01 -12.32
CA SER A 107 3.48 -5.97 -12.14
C SER A 107 4.05 -4.61 -11.75
N LEU A 108 5.18 -4.57 -11.04
CA LEU A 108 5.90 -3.33 -10.71
C LEU A 108 6.41 -2.61 -11.96
N ILE A 109 6.96 -3.35 -12.92
CA ILE A 109 7.46 -2.80 -14.18
C ILE A 109 6.29 -2.23 -15.00
N LEU A 110 5.19 -2.98 -15.12
CA LEU A 110 4.01 -2.55 -15.87
C LEU A 110 3.31 -1.36 -15.20
N MET A 111 3.26 -1.33 -13.87
CA MET A 111 2.82 -0.15 -13.11
C MET A 111 3.70 1.05 -13.41
N GLY A 112 5.03 0.88 -13.44
CA GLY A 112 5.99 1.93 -13.79
C GLY A 112 5.69 2.58 -15.14
N LEU A 113 5.37 1.77 -16.16
CA LEU A 113 4.95 2.24 -17.48
C LEU A 113 3.63 3.03 -17.41
N CYS A 114 2.62 2.51 -16.70
CA CYS A 114 1.34 3.20 -16.51
C CYS A 114 1.54 4.56 -15.81
N MET A 115 2.34 4.59 -14.75
CA MET A 115 2.67 5.81 -14.02
C MET A 115 3.41 6.83 -14.90
N PHE A 116 4.39 6.37 -15.70
CA PHE A 116 5.21 7.20 -16.59
C PHE A 116 4.39 7.91 -17.68
N TYR A 117 3.47 7.18 -18.34
CA TYR A 117 2.72 7.67 -19.50
C TYR A 117 1.34 8.24 -19.16
N ILE A 118 0.66 7.71 -18.14
CA ILE A 118 -0.75 8.03 -17.87
C ILE A 118 -0.87 9.08 -16.77
N PHE A 119 -0.37 8.78 -15.56
CA PHE A 119 -0.67 9.55 -14.35
C PHE A 119 0.31 10.69 -14.09
N LEU A 120 1.62 10.42 -14.12
CA LEU A 120 2.64 11.40 -13.72
C LEU A 120 2.60 12.70 -14.56
N PRO A 121 2.43 12.67 -15.91
CA PRO A 121 2.33 13.89 -16.69
C PRO A 121 1.17 14.80 -16.25
N VAL A 122 0.03 14.21 -15.88
CA VAL A 122 -1.16 14.94 -15.44
C VAL A 122 -0.91 15.60 -14.09
N PHE A 123 -0.47 14.83 -13.09
CA PHE A 123 -0.27 15.39 -11.75
C PHE A 123 0.86 16.42 -11.68
N HIS A 124 1.93 16.22 -12.45
CA HIS A 124 3.04 17.18 -12.50
C HIS A 124 2.64 18.50 -13.17
N ASP A 125 1.79 18.47 -14.21
CA ASP A 125 1.25 19.68 -14.84
C ASP A 125 0.37 20.48 -13.86
N LEU A 126 -0.42 19.78 -13.04
CA LEU A 126 -1.41 20.40 -12.14
C LEU A 126 -0.82 20.91 -10.82
N ASN A 127 0.35 20.43 -10.40
CA ASN A 127 1.07 20.94 -9.22
C ASN A 127 0.21 20.99 -7.94
N LEU A 128 -0.57 19.95 -7.69
CA LEU A 128 -1.50 19.87 -6.56
C LEU A 128 -0.79 19.48 -5.26
N ILE A 129 -1.31 19.97 -4.12
CA ILE A 129 -0.86 19.53 -2.78
C ILE A 129 -1.62 18.26 -2.38
N SER A 130 -2.96 18.33 -2.37
CA SER A 130 -3.83 17.16 -2.22
C SER A 130 -4.15 16.57 -3.59
N THR A 131 -3.91 15.28 -3.74
CA THR A 131 -4.25 14.51 -4.94
C THR A 131 -5.75 14.52 -5.20
N TYR A 132 -6.58 14.60 -4.15
CA TYR A 132 -8.03 14.63 -4.27
C TYR A 132 -8.56 15.97 -4.81
N LYS A 133 -7.77 17.03 -4.81
CA LYS A 133 -8.10 18.29 -5.51
C LYS A 133 -8.24 18.09 -7.02
N TYR A 134 -7.55 17.08 -7.58
CA TYR A 134 -7.75 16.67 -8.97
C TYR A 134 -9.21 16.26 -9.22
N LEU A 135 -9.82 15.53 -8.28
CA LEU A 135 -11.21 15.08 -8.41
C LEU A 135 -12.19 16.25 -8.37
N GLU A 136 -11.88 17.32 -7.62
CA GLU A 136 -12.69 18.55 -7.65
C GLU A 136 -12.59 19.26 -8.99
N GLN A 137 -11.38 19.39 -9.54
CA GLN A 137 -11.18 20.02 -10.84
C GLN A 137 -11.81 19.21 -11.99
N ARG A 138 -11.74 17.89 -11.91
CA ARG A 138 -12.28 16.99 -12.94
C ARG A 138 -13.79 16.79 -12.82
N TYR A 139 -14.31 16.78 -11.60
CA TYR A 139 -15.71 16.48 -11.32
C TYR A 139 -16.32 17.59 -10.46
N ASN A 140 -16.27 17.44 -9.14
CA ASN A 140 -16.81 18.40 -8.20
C ASN A 140 -16.28 18.14 -6.78
N ARG A 141 -16.63 19.04 -5.86
CA ARG A 141 -16.24 18.98 -4.45
C ARG A 141 -16.69 17.70 -3.75
N SER A 142 -17.84 17.12 -4.11
CA SER A 142 -18.32 15.85 -3.53
C SER A 142 -17.36 14.70 -3.81
N LEU A 143 -16.82 14.59 -5.03
CA LEU A 143 -15.82 13.56 -5.35
C LEU A 143 -14.50 13.79 -4.63
N ARG A 144 -14.08 15.05 -4.44
CA ARG A 144 -12.89 15.35 -3.63
C ARG A 144 -13.06 14.81 -2.22
N LEU A 145 -14.16 15.14 -1.55
CA LEU A 145 -14.44 14.66 -0.19
C LEU A 145 -14.56 13.13 -0.14
N PHE A 146 -15.26 12.52 -1.10
CA PHE A 146 -15.35 11.06 -1.19
C PHE A 146 -13.95 10.43 -1.29
N GLY A 147 -13.10 10.95 -2.17
CA GLY A 147 -11.72 10.48 -2.31
C GLY A 147 -10.91 10.61 -1.03
N SER A 148 -11.01 11.75 -0.34
CA SER A 148 -10.33 12.00 0.93
C SER A 148 -10.84 11.08 2.05
N VAL A 149 -12.15 10.79 2.12
CA VAL A 149 -12.72 9.81 3.07
C VAL A 149 -12.22 8.40 2.78
N MET A 150 -12.20 7.97 1.52
CA MET A 150 -11.66 6.67 1.13
C MET A 150 -10.17 6.55 1.48
N PHE A 151 -9.40 7.63 1.35
CA PHE A 151 -8.00 7.63 1.79
C PHE A 151 -7.86 7.43 3.30
N ILE A 152 -8.63 8.19 4.09
CA ILE A 152 -8.61 8.07 5.55
C ILE A 152 -8.98 6.63 5.97
N MET A 153 -10.01 6.06 5.35
CA MET A 153 -10.40 4.66 5.56
C MET A 153 -9.29 3.67 5.18
N ALA A 154 -8.64 3.86 4.01
CA ALA A 154 -7.51 3.03 3.61
C ALA A 154 -6.36 3.10 4.63
N SER A 155 -6.08 4.29 5.17
CA SER A 155 -5.05 4.47 6.19
C SER A 155 -5.42 3.83 7.52
N LEU A 156 -6.69 3.89 7.94
CA LEU A 156 -7.21 3.19 9.13
C LEU A 156 -7.07 1.67 9.03
N LEU A 157 -7.15 1.11 7.81
CA LEU A 157 -6.99 -0.33 7.59
C LEU A 157 -5.52 -0.76 7.46
N TRP A 158 -4.63 0.13 7.00
CA TRP A 158 -3.23 -0.19 6.72
C TRP A 158 -2.28 0.12 7.89
N LEU A 159 -2.37 1.30 8.48
CA LEU A 159 -1.39 1.78 9.46
C LEU A 159 -1.35 1.00 10.78
N PRO A 160 -2.46 0.46 11.31
CA PRO A 160 -2.41 -0.43 12.47
C PRO A 160 -1.57 -1.69 12.19
N ILE A 161 -1.68 -2.25 10.97
CA ILE A 161 -0.86 -3.40 10.56
C ILE A 161 0.61 -3.00 10.53
N VAL A 162 0.95 -1.83 9.96
CA VAL A 162 2.33 -1.30 9.95
C VAL A 162 2.93 -1.20 11.37
N ILE A 163 2.13 -0.82 12.38
CA ILE A 163 2.56 -0.76 13.79
C ILE A 163 2.75 -2.16 14.38
N TYR A 164 1.87 -3.10 14.01
CA TYR A 164 1.85 -4.46 14.55
C TYR A 164 3.06 -5.30 14.12
N VAL A 165 3.46 -5.22 12.85
CA VAL A 165 4.56 -6.04 12.29
C VAL A 165 5.88 -5.96 13.09
N PRO A 166 6.46 -4.78 13.34
CA PRO A 166 7.72 -4.70 14.09
C PRO A 166 7.55 -5.13 15.56
N ALA A 167 6.34 -5.03 16.14
CA ALA A 167 6.08 -5.50 17.49
C ALA A 167 6.15 -7.02 17.58
N ILE A 168 5.70 -7.76 16.55
CA ILE A 168 5.87 -9.22 16.48
C ILE A 168 7.36 -9.60 16.43
N ALA A 169 8.15 -8.91 15.60
CA ALA A 169 9.59 -9.16 15.51
C ALA A 169 10.30 -8.87 16.85
N PHE A 170 9.94 -7.76 17.50
CA PHE A 170 10.48 -7.40 18.82
C PHE A 170 10.09 -8.42 19.89
N ASN A 171 8.84 -8.88 19.87
CA ASN A 171 8.36 -9.91 20.79
C ASN A 171 9.10 -11.24 20.58
N GLN A 172 9.37 -11.64 19.34
CA GLN A 172 10.16 -12.85 19.07
C GLN A 172 11.60 -12.73 19.60
N ALA A 173 12.20 -11.54 19.52
CA ALA A 173 13.56 -11.30 19.99
C ALA A 173 13.67 -11.16 21.51
N THR A 174 12.69 -10.52 22.17
CA THR A 174 12.80 -10.08 23.58
C THR A 174 11.81 -10.74 24.53
N GLY A 175 10.74 -11.36 24.03
CA GLY A 175 9.60 -11.81 24.83
C GLY A 175 8.66 -10.68 25.30
N VAL A 176 8.98 -9.40 25.06
CA VAL A 176 8.16 -8.26 25.51
C VAL A 176 6.79 -8.28 24.81
N ASN A 177 5.73 -8.06 25.58
CA ASN A 177 4.37 -8.07 25.07
C ASN A 177 4.15 -7.00 23.98
N ILE A 178 3.55 -7.39 22.85
CA ILE A 178 3.26 -6.53 21.70
C ILE A 178 2.45 -5.27 22.07
N HIS A 179 1.57 -5.33 23.07
CA HIS A 179 0.76 -4.20 23.53
C HIS A 179 1.55 -3.15 24.31
N ILE A 180 2.77 -3.48 24.76
CA ILE A 180 3.70 -2.51 25.37
C ILE A 180 4.55 -1.86 24.27
N VAL A 181 5.01 -2.66 23.32
CA VAL A 181 5.88 -2.21 22.22
C VAL A 181 5.14 -1.23 21.31
N THR A 182 3.89 -1.52 20.97
CA THR A 182 3.12 -0.74 19.99
C THR A 182 2.85 0.72 20.40
N PRO A 183 2.39 1.05 21.62
CA PRO A 183 2.28 2.45 22.05
C PRO A 183 3.62 3.16 22.10
N CYS A 184 4.69 2.53 22.62
CA CYS A 184 6.02 3.15 22.71
C CYS A 184 6.53 3.61 21.35
N VAL A 185 6.41 2.75 20.35
CA VAL A 185 6.88 3.01 18.98
C VAL A 185 6.03 4.09 18.30
N CYS A 186 4.72 4.04 18.54
CA CYS A 186 3.81 5.07 18.03
C CYS A 186 4.14 6.45 18.64
N VAL A 187 4.44 6.53 19.94
CA VAL A 187 4.84 7.78 20.60
C VAL A 187 6.10 8.37 19.99
N VAL A 188 7.14 7.54 19.79
CA VAL A 188 8.38 7.99 19.13
C VAL A 188 8.08 8.50 17.71
N CYS A 189 7.26 7.77 16.95
CA CYS A 189 6.88 8.17 15.60
C CYS A 189 6.12 9.49 15.54
N ILE A 190 5.10 9.65 16.40
CA ILE A 190 4.31 10.88 16.52
C ILE A 190 5.23 12.06 16.86
N PHE A 191 6.16 11.87 17.78
CA PHE A 191 7.07 12.92 18.22
C PHE A 191 7.90 13.49 17.05
N TYR A 192 8.65 12.66 16.33
CA TYR A 192 9.50 13.19 15.25
C TYR A 192 8.69 13.64 14.02
N THR A 193 7.53 13.02 13.77
CA THR A 193 6.63 13.42 12.67
C THR A 193 6.03 14.80 12.91
N CYS A 194 5.59 15.09 14.14
CA CYS A 194 5.04 16.40 14.51
C CYS A 194 6.07 17.55 14.42
N ILE A 195 7.35 17.21 14.52
CA ILE A 195 8.47 18.16 14.59
C ILE A 195 9.04 18.46 13.19
N GLY A 196 9.28 17.45 12.35
CA GLY A 196 10.19 17.59 11.20
C GLY A 196 9.59 17.92 9.81
N GLY A 197 8.29 17.68 9.57
CA GLY A 197 7.68 17.87 8.23
C GLY A 197 8.26 16.96 7.14
N LEU A 198 7.87 17.15 5.87
CA LEU A 198 8.25 16.22 4.79
C LEU A 198 9.78 16.09 4.63
N LYS A 199 10.55 17.20 4.72
CA LYS A 199 12.02 17.15 4.57
C LYS A 199 12.69 16.22 5.58
N ALA A 200 12.27 16.28 6.85
CA ALA A 200 12.80 15.40 7.88
C ALA A 200 12.44 13.94 7.61
N VAL A 201 11.17 13.68 7.27
CA VAL A 201 10.68 12.33 6.92
C VAL A 201 11.52 11.74 5.79
N VAL A 202 11.79 12.52 4.74
CA VAL A 202 12.63 12.05 3.62
C VAL A 202 14.05 11.68 4.06
N TRP A 203 14.68 12.46 4.94
CA TRP A 203 16.05 12.16 5.39
C TRP A 203 16.11 11.02 6.41
N THR A 204 15.13 10.90 7.31
CA THR A 204 15.03 9.73 8.17
C THR A 204 14.84 8.46 7.35
N ASP A 205 14.04 8.53 6.29
CA ASP A 205 13.81 7.40 5.38
C ASP A 205 15.10 6.92 4.70
N VAL A 206 16.02 7.84 4.35
CA VAL A 206 17.32 7.46 3.74
C VAL A 206 18.09 6.54 4.69
N ILE A 207 18.25 6.96 5.94
CA ILE A 207 19.00 6.19 6.95
C ILE A 207 18.28 4.87 7.25
N GLN A 208 16.97 4.93 7.44
CA GLN A 208 16.12 3.77 7.71
C GLN A 208 16.22 2.72 6.60
N THR A 209 16.26 3.15 5.33
CA THR A 209 16.43 2.23 4.19
C THR A 209 17.80 1.58 4.21
N LEU A 210 18.87 2.33 4.47
CA LEU A 210 20.23 1.77 4.53
C LEU A 210 20.36 0.73 5.65
N ILE A 211 19.81 1.02 6.83
CA ILE A 211 19.80 0.09 7.97
C ILE A 211 19.03 -1.18 7.61
N MET A 212 17.88 -1.05 6.96
CA MET A 212 17.05 -2.18 6.56
C MET A 212 17.72 -3.09 5.52
N PHE A 213 18.35 -2.53 4.48
CA PHE A 213 19.11 -3.32 3.50
C PHE A 213 20.33 -3.98 4.16
N GLY A 214 21.05 -3.26 5.03
CA GLY A 214 22.18 -3.79 5.78
C GLY A 214 21.78 -4.95 6.70
N ALA A 215 20.70 -4.79 7.47
CA ALA A 215 20.14 -5.81 8.34
C ALA A 215 19.81 -7.10 7.57
N MET A 216 19.10 -6.98 6.44
CA MET A 216 18.77 -8.13 5.61
C MET A 216 20.03 -8.78 5.02
N ALA A 217 20.98 -7.99 4.51
CA ALA A 217 22.22 -8.53 3.96
C ALA A 217 23.02 -9.33 5.01
N LEU A 218 23.12 -8.84 6.25
CA LEU A 218 23.81 -9.54 7.33
C LEU A 218 23.19 -10.91 7.63
N VAL A 219 21.87 -10.95 7.82
CA VAL A 219 21.14 -12.20 8.11
C VAL A 219 21.28 -13.19 6.95
N LEU A 220 21.12 -12.71 5.71
CA LEU A 220 21.18 -13.58 4.53
C LEU A 220 22.57 -14.13 4.27
N ILE A 221 23.61 -13.31 4.38
CA ILE A 221 25.00 -13.75 4.17
C ILE A 221 25.35 -14.79 5.22
N LYS A 222 25.16 -14.47 6.51
CA LYS A 222 25.54 -15.37 7.60
C LYS A 222 24.70 -16.66 7.57
N GLY A 223 23.38 -16.56 7.46
CA GLY A 223 22.49 -17.73 7.41
C GLY A 223 22.76 -18.62 6.21
N THR A 224 23.12 -18.06 5.04
CA THR A 224 23.52 -18.85 3.87
C THR A 224 24.84 -19.59 4.10
N LEU A 225 25.80 -18.96 4.77
CA LEU A 225 27.08 -19.61 5.10
C LEU A 225 26.90 -20.76 6.09
N ASP A 226 26.06 -20.59 7.12
CA ASP A 226 25.81 -21.60 8.15
C ASP A 226 25.26 -22.92 7.58
N ILE A 227 24.38 -22.84 6.59
CA ILE A 227 23.75 -24.02 5.97
C ILE A 227 24.61 -24.65 4.85
N GLY A 228 25.81 -24.13 4.58
CA GLY A 228 26.73 -24.68 3.57
C GLY A 228 26.68 -24.01 2.19
N GLY A 229 26.04 -22.83 2.07
CA GLY A 229 26.08 -21.99 0.87
C GLY A 229 24.78 -21.94 0.06
N PRO A 230 24.73 -21.09 -0.98
CA PRO A 230 23.52 -20.85 -1.76
C PRO A 230 23.07 -22.07 -2.58
N SER A 231 23.98 -22.99 -2.90
CA SER A 231 23.65 -24.26 -3.58
C SER A 231 22.72 -25.13 -2.76
N VAL A 232 22.92 -25.17 -1.43
CA VAL A 232 22.07 -25.93 -0.50
C VAL A 232 20.67 -25.32 -0.42
N VAL A 233 20.57 -23.99 -0.36
CA VAL A 233 19.28 -23.28 -0.40
C VAL A 233 18.50 -23.66 -1.66
N TRP A 234 19.17 -23.59 -2.81
CA TRP A 234 18.55 -23.89 -4.09
C TRP A 234 18.11 -25.35 -4.20
N GLN A 235 18.95 -26.29 -3.74
CA GLN A 235 18.66 -27.72 -3.77
C GLN A 235 17.45 -28.08 -2.89
N ARG A 236 17.43 -27.64 -1.63
CA ARG A 236 16.32 -27.90 -0.69
C ARG A 236 15.01 -27.28 -1.19
N ALA A 237 15.06 -26.06 -1.72
CA ALA A 237 13.90 -25.40 -2.29
C ALA A 237 13.36 -26.13 -3.53
N LYS A 238 14.24 -26.66 -4.39
CA LYS A 238 13.85 -27.42 -5.58
C LYS A 238 13.22 -28.77 -5.23
N GLN A 239 13.77 -29.48 -4.24
CA GLN A 239 13.26 -30.78 -3.78
C GLN A 239 11.81 -30.72 -3.30
N THR A 240 11.38 -29.57 -2.78
CA THR A 240 10.03 -29.38 -2.24
C THR A 240 9.12 -28.52 -3.10
N GLN A 241 9.48 -28.35 -4.38
CA GLN A 241 8.70 -27.59 -5.36
C GLN A 241 8.36 -26.17 -4.89
N ARG A 242 9.29 -25.51 -4.19
CA ARG A 242 9.19 -24.08 -3.84
C ARG A 242 9.75 -23.18 -4.94
N ILE A 243 10.61 -23.70 -5.80
CA ILE A 243 10.99 -23.04 -7.06
C ILE A 243 10.08 -23.56 -8.16
N GLU A 244 9.18 -22.70 -8.62
CA GLU A 244 8.09 -23.08 -9.51
C GLU A 244 8.10 -22.21 -10.76
N THR A 245 7.66 -22.77 -11.88
CA THR A 245 7.37 -22.00 -13.09
C THR A 245 6.08 -21.19 -12.91
N PRO A 246 5.86 -20.12 -13.70
CA PRO A 246 4.62 -19.36 -13.59
C PRO A 246 3.42 -20.23 -13.92
N ASN A 247 2.40 -20.19 -13.06
CA ASN A 247 1.14 -20.88 -13.27
C ASN A 247 0.23 -20.04 -14.19
N PHE A 248 -0.06 -20.54 -15.39
CA PHE A 248 -0.91 -19.85 -16.38
C PHE A 248 -2.36 -20.35 -16.38
N ASN A 249 -2.84 -20.99 -15.32
CA ASN A 249 -4.25 -21.33 -15.19
C ASN A 249 -5.12 -20.04 -15.18
N PRO A 250 -6.16 -19.93 -16.04
CA PRO A 250 -7.09 -18.80 -16.01
C PRO A 250 -8.07 -18.82 -14.82
N ASP A 251 -8.07 -19.86 -13.98
CA ASP A 251 -8.90 -19.93 -12.78
C ASP A 251 -8.61 -18.76 -11.82
N LEU A 252 -9.64 -17.94 -11.57
CA LEU A 252 -9.55 -16.76 -10.71
C LEU A 252 -9.55 -17.12 -9.22
N THR A 253 -9.93 -18.34 -8.85
CA THR A 253 -10.03 -18.83 -7.47
C THR A 253 -8.72 -19.36 -6.92
N GLU A 254 -7.78 -19.73 -7.79
CA GLU A 254 -6.44 -20.13 -7.38
C GLU A 254 -5.72 -18.97 -6.68
N ARG A 255 -5.03 -19.27 -5.57
CA ARG A 255 -4.32 -18.26 -4.76
C ARG A 255 -3.37 -17.43 -5.62
N TYR A 256 -2.54 -18.10 -6.43
CA TYR A 256 -1.55 -17.50 -7.31
C TYR A 256 -1.57 -18.10 -8.71
N THR A 257 -1.95 -17.25 -9.66
CA THR A 257 -1.69 -17.43 -11.09
C THR A 257 -0.84 -16.26 -11.59
N PHE A 258 -0.15 -16.44 -12.71
CA PHE A 258 0.58 -15.37 -13.40
C PHE A 258 -0.33 -14.16 -13.62
N TYR A 259 -1.60 -14.39 -13.98
CA TYR A 259 -2.59 -13.33 -14.17
C TYR A 259 -2.93 -12.60 -12.87
N SER A 260 -3.10 -13.30 -11.75
CA SER A 260 -3.40 -12.68 -10.45
C SER A 260 -2.25 -11.78 -9.98
N LEU A 261 -1.02 -12.26 -10.13
CA LEU A 261 0.19 -11.56 -9.71
C LEU A 261 0.53 -10.39 -10.62
N VAL A 262 0.33 -10.53 -11.94
CA VAL A 262 0.63 -9.46 -12.89
C VAL A 262 -0.52 -8.47 -12.99
N LEU A 263 -1.73 -8.90 -13.33
CA LEU A 263 -2.87 -7.99 -13.55
C LEU A 263 -3.43 -7.42 -12.24
N GLY A 264 -3.68 -8.30 -11.26
CA GLY A 264 -4.12 -7.90 -9.92
C GLY A 264 -3.05 -7.05 -9.22
N GLY A 265 -1.79 -7.48 -9.33
CA GLY A 265 -0.63 -6.71 -8.89
C GLY A 265 -0.61 -5.31 -9.49
N VAL A 266 -0.74 -5.14 -10.81
CA VAL A 266 -0.69 -3.81 -11.45
C VAL A 266 -1.71 -2.87 -10.83
N ALA A 267 -2.95 -3.31 -10.62
CA ALA A 267 -3.97 -2.49 -9.98
C ALA A 267 -3.57 -2.09 -8.55
N HIS A 268 -3.09 -3.05 -7.76
CA HIS A 268 -2.60 -2.82 -6.40
C HIS A 268 -1.47 -1.78 -6.39
N TRP A 269 -0.43 -1.98 -7.21
CA TRP A 269 0.72 -1.09 -7.29
C TRP A 269 0.37 0.29 -7.83
N LEU A 270 -0.51 0.35 -8.84
CA LEU A 270 -0.90 1.59 -9.49
C LEU A 270 -1.70 2.46 -8.53
N LYS A 271 -2.64 1.88 -7.77
CA LYS A 271 -3.31 2.63 -6.69
C LYS A 271 -2.28 3.17 -5.71
N SER A 272 -1.38 2.32 -5.23
CA SER A 272 -0.44 2.68 -4.16
C SER A 272 0.55 3.76 -4.59
N ASN A 273 1.00 3.76 -5.84
CA ASN A 273 2.05 4.69 -6.31
C ASN A 273 1.51 5.92 -7.05
N ALA A 274 0.49 5.76 -7.89
CA ALA A 274 0.04 6.84 -8.77
C ALA A 274 -1.02 7.74 -8.13
N ILE A 275 -1.83 7.20 -7.22
CA ILE A 275 -3.02 7.88 -6.68
C ILE A 275 -2.88 8.18 -5.19
N SER A 276 -2.20 7.32 -4.45
CA SER A 276 -2.06 7.48 -3.00
C SER A 276 -1.25 8.73 -2.65
N GLN A 277 -1.81 9.55 -1.75
CA GLN A 277 -1.25 10.84 -1.36
C GLN A 277 0.21 10.74 -0.90
N ASN A 278 0.53 9.70 -0.12
CA ASN A 278 1.88 9.47 0.43
C ASN A 278 2.96 9.28 -0.64
N MET A 279 2.63 8.75 -1.82
CA MET A 279 3.60 8.50 -2.89
C MET A 279 3.66 9.66 -3.89
N ILE A 280 2.51 10.06 -4.44
CA ILE A 280 2.46 11.07 -5.50
C ILE A 280 3.03 12.42 -5.05
N GLN A 281 2.82 12.80 -3.79
CA GLN A 281 3.36 14.03 -3.20
C GLN A 281 4.88 14.12 -3.27
N ARG A 282 5.58 12.98 -3.19
CA ARG A 282 7.05 12.92 -3.27
C ARG A 282 7.55 13.09 -4.69
N TYR A 283 6.87 12.49 -5.67
CA TYR A 283 7.17 12.76 -7.09
C TYR A 283 6.98 14.24 -7.45
N LEU A 284 5.95 14.89 -6.89
CA LEU A 284 5.66 16.32 -7.10
C LEU A 284 6.58 17.27 -6.33
N SER A 285 7.44 16.75 -5.45
CA SER A 285 8.48 17.53 -4.77
C SER A 285 9.77 17.71 -5.60
N LEU A 286 9.86 16.98 -6.73
CA LEU A 286 10.95 17.10 -7.69
C LEU A 286 10.69 18.27 -8.66
N PRO A 287 11.76 18.96 -9.12
CA PRO A 287 11.60 20.21 -9.85
C PRO A 287 11.06 20.05 -11.28
N THR A 288 11.29 18.91 -11.92
CA THR A 288 10.83 18.68 -13.29
C THR A 288 10.32 17.26 -13.52
N LEU A 289 9.45 17.11 -14.53
CA LEU A 289 8.90 15.81 -14.91
C LEU A 289 9.98 14.80 -15.28
N ARG A 290 11.12 15.25 -15.83
CA ARG A 290 12.28 14.39 -16.10
C ARG A 290 12.86 13.82 -14.82
N HIS A 291 13.01 14.63 -13.76
CA HIS A 291 13.50 14.15 -12.47
C HIS A 291 12.52 13.14 -11.86
N ALA A 292 11.21 13.43 -11.91
CA ALA A 292 10.19 12.51 -11.42
C ALA A 292 10.17 11.17 -12.19
N ARG A 293 10.41 11.17 -13.50
CA ARG A 293 10.53 9.95 -14.31
C ARG A 293 11.77 9.12 -13.97
N ILE A 294 12.91 9.77 -13.75
CA ILE A 294 14.12 9.07 -13.25
C ILE A 294 13.82 8.45 -11.89
N ALA A 295 13.12 9.19 -11.01
CA ALA A 295 12.77 8.71 -9.69
C ALA A 295 11.84 7.49 -9.70
N ILE A 296 10.94 7.34 -10.68
CA ILE A 296 10.12 6.12 -10.84
C ILE A 296 11.00 4.90 -11.09
N TRP A 297 11.95 4.99 -12.03
CA TRP A 297 12.75 3.83 -12.41
C TRP A 297 13.77 3.44 -11.35
N THR A 298 14.37 4.40 -10.65
CA THR A 298 15.24 4.10 -9.50
C THR A 298 14.45 3.53 -8.33
N PHE A 299 13.22 4.01 -8.08
CA PHE A 299 12.31 3.41 -7.10
C PHE A 299 12.00 1.95 -7.46
N ILE A 300 11.62 1.67 -8.71
CA ILE A 300 11.32 0.30 -9.16
C ILE A 300 12.54 -0.60 -8.99
N ALA A 301 13.73 -0.16 -9.41
CA ALA A 301 14.96 -0.92 -9.23
C ALA A 301 15.23 -1.24 -7.75
N GLY A 302 15.07 -0.27 -6.86
CA GLY A 302 15.25 -0.45 -5.42
C GLY A 302 14.26 -1.44 -4.81
N VAL A 303 12.96 -1.33 -5.16
CA VAL A 303 11.92 -2.24 -4.66
C VAL A 303 12.08 -3.65 -5.23
N LEU A 304 12.42 -3.80 -6.51
CA LEU A 304 12.70 -5.11 -7.11
C LEU A 304 13.89 -5.79 -6.42
N THR A 305 14.96 -5.03 -6.16
CA THR A 305 16.13 -5.55 -5.44
C THR A 305 15.75 -6.02 -4.04
N PHE A 306 14.98 -5.22 -3.30
CA PHE A 306 14.58 -5.59 -1.94
C PHE A 306 13.59 -6.76 -1.91
N LEU A 307 12.63 -6.82 -2.85
CA LEU A 307 11.75 -7.96 -2.97
C LEU A 307 12.54 -9.24 -3.26
N ALA A 308 13.56 -9.19 -4.11
CA ALA A 308 14.42 -10.34 -4.39
C ALA A 308 15.16 -10.81 -3.13
N ILE A 309 15.67 -9.87 -2.33
CA ILE A 309 16.28 -10.13 -1.01
C ILE A 309 15.27 -10.83 -0.09
N CYS A 310 14.04 -10.34 0.03
CA CYS A 310 13.00 -10.97 0.84
C CYS A 310 12.56 -12.34 0.31
N GLY A 311 12.48 -12.51 -1.00
CA GLY A 311 12.16 -13.80 -1.62
C GLY A 311 13.24 -14.83 -1.32
N TYR A 312 14.51 -14.45 -1.46
CA TYR A 312 15.64 -15.29 -1.04
C TYR A 312 15.60 -15.58 0.46
N ALA A 313 15.24 -14.61 1.31
CA ALA A 313 15.06 -14.84 2.74
C ALA A 313 14.04 -15.93 3.03
N GLY A 314 12.90 -15.97 2.32
CA GLY A 314 11.92 -17.04 2.49
C GLY A 314 12.45 -18.42 2.11
N LEU A 315 13.22 -18.51 1.02
CA LEU A 315 13.91 -19.74 0.63
C LEU A 315 14.97 -20.16 1.65
N LEU A 316 15.70 -19.20 2.22
CA LEU A 316 16.71 -19.45 3.23
C LEU A 316 16.08 -19.95 4.53
N ILE A 317 15.00 -19.31 5.01
CA ILE A 317 14.23 -19.79 6.17
C ILE A 317 13.81 -21.24 5.93
N TYR A 318 13.26 -21.55 4.75
CA TYR A 318 12.88 -22.92 4.45
C TYR A 318 14.08 -23.86 4.43
N ALA A 319 15.17 -23.47 3.78
CA ALA A 319 16.37 -24.27 3.73
C ALA A 319 16.92 -24.56 5.12
N THR A 320 16.91 -23.61 6.05
CA THR A 320 17.33 -23.81 7.45
C THR A 320 16.42 -24.79 8.18
N TYR A 321 15.10 -24.68 8.01
CA TYR A 321 14.10 -25.47 8.73
C TYR A 321 13.53 -26.67 7.93
N ALA A 322 14.22 -27.12 6.89
CA ALA A 322 13.69 -28.12 5.96
C ALA A 322 13.24 -29.43 6.64
N ASP A 323 13.97 -29.85 7.68
CA ASP A 323 13.71 -31.09 8.43
C ASP A 323 12.97 -30.85 9.75
N CYS A 324 12.76 -29.59 10.15
CA CYS A 324 12.12 -29.23 11.41
C CYS A 324 11.32 -27.92 11.26
N ASP A 325 10.06 -28.05 10.88
CA ASP A 325 9.15 -26.91 10.68
C ASP A 325 8.82 -26.22 12.03
N PRO A 326 9.23 -24.95 12.22
CA PRO A 326 9.04 -24.25 13.49
C PRO A 326 7.59 -23.84 13.76
N LEU A 327 6.71 -23.80 12.75
CA LEU A 327 5.30 -23.44 12.95
C LEU A 327 4.51 -24.61 13.53
N GLU A 328 4.87 -25.82 13.12
CA GLU A 328 4.18 -27.02 13.57
C GLU A 328 4.67 -27.51 14.93
N THR A 329 5.96 -27.32 15.23
CA THR A 329 6.46 -27.53 16.58
C THR A 329 6.05 -26.45 17.58
N LYS A 330 5.48 -25.32 17.12
CA LYS A 330 5.17 -24.11 17.90
C LYS A 330 6.39 -23.37 18.45
N LEU A 331 7.56 -23.58 17.83
CA LEU A 331 8.73 -22.72 18.07
C LEU A 331 8.46 -21.28 17.57
N ALA A 332 7.84 -21.16 16.40
CA ALA A 332 7.19 -19.93 15.93
C ALA A 332 5.68 -20.06 16.14
N GLN A 333 5.09 -19.13 16.90
CA GLN A 333 3.65 -19.18 17.20
C GLN A 333 2.80 -18.58 16.08
N ARG A 334 3.38 -17.69 15.27
CA ARG A 334 2.72 -16.99 14.16
C ARG A 334 3.58 -17.09 12.90
N ASN A 335 2.93 -17.12 11.75
CA ASN A 335 3.59 -17.21 10.44
C ASN A 335 4.68 -16.13 10.25
N ASP A 336 4.37 -14.88 10.62
CA ASP A 336 5.27 -13.74 10.41
C ASP A 336 6.44 -13.67 11.44
N GLN A 337 6.56 -14.64 12.36
CA GLN A 337 7.71 -14.79 13.29
C GLN A 337 8.87 -15.59 12.70
N LEU A 338 8.72 -16.19 11.51
CA LEU A 338 9.74 -17.04 10.89
C LEU A 338 11.08 -16.33 10.65
N LEU A 339 11.05 -15.13 10.05
CA LEU A 339 12.28 -14.38 9.80
C LEU A 339 12.94 -13.88 11.11
N PRO A 340 12.21 -13.30 12.07
CA PRO A 340 12.77 -12.98 13.38
C PRO A 340 13.34 -14.18 14.13
N LEU A 341 12.71 -15.36 14.03
CA LEU A 341 13.24 -16.60 14.61
C LEU A 341 14.58 -16.97 13.98
N LEU A 342 14.67 -16.97 12.63
CA LEU A 342 15.92 -17.22 11.92
C LEU A 342 17.00 -16.23 12.36
N VAL A 343 16.67 -14.95 12.53
CA VAL A 343 17.62 -13.93 12.99
C VAL A 343 18.16 -14.27 14.37
N MET A 344 17.31 -14.68 15.31
CA MET A 344 17.77 -14.99 16.67
C MET A 344 18.68 -16.23 16.69
N GLU A 345 18.37 -17.26 15.91
CA GLU A 345 19.26 -18.44 15.79
C GLU A 345 20.57 -18.12 15.08
N THR A 346 20.50 -17.28 14.05
CA THR A 346 21.64 -16.98 13.17
C THR A 346 22.55 -15.93 13.80
N LEU A 347 22.01 -14.85 14.35
CA LEU A 347 22.78 -13.70 14.82
C LEU A 347 22.79 -13.56 16.35
N GLY A 348 21.99 -14.33 17.10
CA GLY A 348 21.86 -14.20 18.56
C GLY A 348 23.16 -14.33 19.33
N ALA A 349 24.12 -15.11 18.82
CA ALA A 349 25.44 -15.27 19.42
C ALA A 349 26.36 -14.05 19.27
N TYR A 350 26.02 -13.08 18.41
CA TYR A 350 26.82 -11.90 18.11
C TYR A 350 26.16 -10.65 18.69
N PRO A 351 26.62 -10.15 19.85
CA PRO A 351 25.95 -9.06 20.53
C PRO A 351 25.84 -7.81 19.64
N GLY A 352 24.64 -7.25 19.52
CA GLY A 352 24.35 -6.05 18.72
C GLY A 352 23.78 -6.34 17.33
N LEU A 353 24.04 -7.52 16.74
CA LEU A 353 23.55 -7.85 15.39
C LEU A 353 22.03 -8.12 15.35
N PRO A 354 21.43 -8.85 16.31
CA PRO A 354 19.97 -8.88 16.46
C PRO A 354 19.36 -7.47 16.60
N GLY A 355 20.04 -6.58 17.34
CA GLY A 355 19.68 -5.16 17.45
C GLY A 355 19.63 -4.43 16.11
N VAL A 356 20.57 -4.69 15.21
CA VAL A 356 20.56 -4.14 13.83
C VAL A 356 19.35 -4.62 13.05
N PHE A 357 18.99 -5.90 13.14
CA PHE A 357 17.80 -6.43 12.48
C PHE A 357 16.52 -5.79 13.00
N VAL A 358 16.34 -5.76 14.32
CA VAL A 358 15.20 -5.12 14.97
C VAL A 358 15.12 -3.65 14.56
N ALA A 359 16.24 -2.91 14.58
CA ALA A 359 16.30 -1.54 14.09
C ALA A 359 15.87 -1.41 12.61
N GLY A 360 16.22 -2.37 11.76
CA GLY A 360 15.78 -2.44 10.36
C GLY A 360 14.27 -2.65 10.20
N VAL A 361 13.66 -3.56 10.96
CA VAL A 361 12.21 -3.78 10.92
C VAL A 361 11.44 -2.56 11.44
N PHE A 362 11.91 -1.95 12.53
CA PHE A 362 11.33 -0.70 13.04
C PHE A 362 11.53 0.46 12.08
N SER A 363 12.68 0.56 11.43
CA SER A 363 12.97 1.56 10.39
C SER A 363 11.93 1.51 9.26
N ALA A 364 11.63 0.31 8.75
CA ALA A 364 10.62 0.09 7.72
C ALA A 364 9.21 0.54 8.16
N ALA A 365 8.83 0.19 9.39
CA ALA A 365 7.53 0.55 9.96
C ALA A 365 7.40 2.06 10.25
N LEU A 366 8.43 2.67 10.85
CA LEU A 366 8.48 4.09 11.19
C LEU A 366 8.43 4.97 9.94
N SER A 367 9.13 4.61 8.86
CA SER A 367 9.03 5.30 7.57
C SER A 367 7.59 5.32 7.04
N SER A 368 6.95 4.14 7.03
CA SER A 368 5.57 3.98 6.56
C SER A 368 4.57 4.74 7.42
N LEU A 369 4.70 4.64 8.75
CA LEU A 369 3.80 5.27 9.72
C LEU A 369 3.90 6.80 9.68
N SER A 370 5.11 7.35 9.70
CA SER A 370 5.32 8.80 9.63
C SER A 370 4.83 9.39 8.31
N THR A 371 5.06 8.70 7.19
CA THR A 371 4.56 9.12 5.89
C THR A 371 3.03 9.07 5.83
N GLY A 372 2.42 8.03 6.39
CA GLY A 372 0.97 7.90 6.50
C GLY A 372 0.34 9.01 7.33
N LEU A 373 0.87 9.26 8.54
CA LEU A 373 0.42 10.32 9.44
C LEU A 373 0.59 11.73 8.85
N ASN A 374 1.71 11.99 8.18
CA ASN A 374 1.93 13.26 7.47
C ASN A 374 0.94 13.45 6.32
N SER A 375 0.63 12.39 5.58
CA SER A 375 -0.33 12.44 4.46
C SER A 375 -1.77 12.63 4.96
N LEU A 376 -2.14 11.96 6.06
CA LEU A 376 -3.44 12.12 6.71
C LEU A 376 -3.65 13.54 7.22
N SER A 377 -2.66 14.10 7.92
CA SER A 377 -2.75 15.48 8.39
C SER A 377 -2.88 16.46 7.22
N ALA A 378 -2.13 16.27 6.12
CA ALA A 378 -2.26 17.07 4.91
C ALA A 378 -3.66 16.99 4.28
N VAL A 379 -4.22 15.78 4.16
CA VAL A 379 -5.56 15.55 3.59
C VAL A 379 -6.65 16.16 4.48
N VAL A 380 -6.58 15.95 5.80
CA VAL A 380 -7.54 16.54 6.74
C VAL A 380 -7.48 18.07 6.69
N LEU A 381 -6.29 18.65 6.68
CA LEU A 381 -6.10 20.10 6.59
C LEU A 381 -6.66 20.67 5.28
N GLU A 382 -6.25 20.14 4.14
CA GLU A 382 -6.61 20.70 2.84
C GLU A 382 -8.07 20.41 2.47
N ASP A 383 -8.54 19.19 2.68
CA ASP A 383 -9.83 18.73 2.14
C ASP A 383 -11.00 18.93 3.11
N PHE A 384 -10.76 18.95 4.43
CA PHE A 384 -11.81 19.11 5.44
C PHE A 384 -11.74 20.45 6.18
N VAL A 385 -10.55 20.95 6.53
CA VAL A 385 -10.45 22.20 7.29
C VAL A 385 -10.48 23.41 6.38
N LYS A 386 -9.53 23.53 5.45
CA LYS A 386 -9.42 24.68 4.54
C LYS A 386 -10.60 24.79 3.58
N THR A 387 -11.09 23.66 3.10
CA THR A 387 -12.19 23.63 2.12
C THR A 387 -13.50 24.19 2.70
N PHE A 388 -13.76 24.05 4.00
CA PHE A 388 -14.96 24.56 4.67
C PHE A 388 -14.75 25.87 5.46
N ARG A 389 -13.53 26.38 5.52
CA ARG A 389 -13.18 27.65 6.17
C ARG A 389 -13.24 28.81 5.17
N ARG A 390 -13.86 29.92 5.60
CA ARG A 390 -13.88 31.19 4.83
C ARG A 390 -12.60 32.03 4.99
N LYS A 391 -11.96 31.97 6.16
CA LYS A 391 -10.73 32.73 6.47
C LYS A 391 -9.50 31.80 6.43
N PRO A 392 -8.38 32.24 5.83
CA PRO A 392 -7.14 31.46 5.85
C PRO A 392 -6.69 31.20 7.29
N LEU A 393 -6.07 30.05 7.51
CA LEU A 393 -5.48 29.69 8.80
C LEU A 393 -4.17 30.45 8.99
N SER A 394 -3.90 30.93 10.20
CA SER A 394 -2.55 31.34 10.55
C SER A 394 -1.60 30.13 10.57
N GLU A 395 -0.29 30.38 10.53
CA GLU A 395 0.70 29.30 10.61
C GLU A 395 0.55 28.48 11.90
N ALA A 396 0.32 29.16 13.03
CA ALA A 396 0.13 28.51 14.33
C ALA A 396 -1.12 27.62 14.34
N GLN A 397 -2.24 28.09 13.77
CA GLN A 397 -3.47 27.31 13.66
C GLN A 397 -3.28 26.10 12.73
N THR A 398 -2.58 26.30 11.61
CA THR A 398 -2.25 25.22 10.67
C THR A 398 -1.43 24.13 11.34
N ALA A 399 -0.35 24.52 12.03
CA ALA A 399 0.50 23.58 12.77
C ALA A 399 -0.26 22.86 13.89
N PHE A 400 -1.15 23.56 14.61
CA PHE A 400 -1.98 22.96 15.65
C PHE A 400 -2.92 21.89 15.09
N VAL A 401 -3.64 22.19 14.00
CA VAL A 401 -4.53 21.23 13.31
C VAL A 401 -3.74 20.01 12.85
N MET A 402 -2.63 20.22 12.14
CA MET A 402 -1.80 19.13 11.61
C MET A 402 -1.34 18.19 12.73
N ARG A 403 -0.79 18.74 13.83
CA ARG A 403 -0.31 17.95 14.98
C ARG A 403 -1.45 17.23 15.71
N SER A 404 -2.60 17.88 15.88
CA SER A 404 -3.76 17.27 16.54
C SER A 404 -4.26 16.05 15.76
N VAL A 405 -4.28 16.14 14.42
CA VAL A 405 -4.66 15.02 13.56
C VAL A 405 -3.67 13.86 13.71
N VAL A 406 -2.36 14.14 13.71
CA VAL A 406 -1.33 13.09 13.90
C VAL A 406 -1.50 12.38 15.23
N VAL A 407 -1.71 13.11 16.33
CA VAL A 407 -1.91 12.52 17.66
C VAL A 407 -3.19 11.69 17.72
N LEU A 408 -4.32 12.25 17.24
CA LEU A 408 -5.62 11.57 17.26
C LEU A 408 -5.59 10.25 16.48
N PHE A 409 -5.12 10.28 15.22
CA PHE A 409 -5.05 9.08 14.41
C PHE A 409 -4.01 8.09 14.95
N GLY A 410 -2.91 8.55 15.54
CA GLY A 410 -1.95 7.69 16.22
C GLY A 410 -2.58 6.87 17.35
N ILE A 411 -3.40 7.51 18.20
CA ILE A 411 -4.15 6.81 19.27
C ILE A 411 -5.12 5.78 18.67
N ILE A 412 -5.86 6.15 17.62
CA ILE A 412 -6.79 5.25 16.94
C ILE A 412 -6.04 4.04 16.36
N PHE A 413 -4.87 4.24 15.74
CA PHE A 413 -4.12 3.13 15.15
C PHE A 413 -3.61 2.16 16.20
N VAL A 414 -3.13 2.64 17.36
CA VAL A 414 -2.74 1.79 18.48
C VAL A 414 -3.94 0.98 18.99
N ALA A 415 -5.12 1.58 19.11
CA ALA A 415 -6.34 0.85 19.50
C ALA A 415 -6.73 -0.23 18.47
N LEU A 416 -6.54 0.02 17.19
CA LEU A 416 -6.84 -0.94 16.12
C LEU A 416 -5.86 -2.13 16.06
N VAL A 417 -4.68 -2.04 16.68
CA VAL A 417 -3.73 -3.17 16.78
C VAL A 417 -4.37 -4.37 17.50
N PHE A 418 -5.19 -4.14 18.52
CA PHE A 418 -5.91 -5.22 19.24
C PHE A 418 -6.87 -6.02 18.35
N VAL A 419 -7.30 -5.43 17.23
CA VAL A 419 -8.10 -6.13 16.23
C VAL A 419 -7.16 -6.86 15.26
N VAL A 420 -6.13 -6.17 14.76
CA VAL A 420 -5.16 -6.74 13.81
C VAL A 420 -4.47 -7.99 14.33
N GLU A 421 -4.14 -8.05 15.62
CA GLU A 421 -3.44 -9.22 16.19
C GLU A 421 -4.25 -10.52 16.11
N LYS A 422 -5.57 -10.43 15.93
CA LYS A 422 -6.48 -11.58 15.88
C LYS A 422 -6.73 -12.05 14.45
N LEU A 423 -6.15 -11.37 13.46
CA LEU A 423 -6.34 -11.63 12.04
C LEU A 423 -5.16 -12.47 11.51
N GLY A 424 -5.33 -13.04 10.31
CA GLY A 424 -4.39 -13.98 9.70
C GLY A 424 -3.07 -13.35 9.23
N ALA A 425 -2.41 -13.99 8.26
CA ALA A 425 -1.11 -13.57 7.73
C ALA A 425 -1.12 -12.09 7.28
N VAL A 426 -0.11 -11.34 7.73
CA VAL A 426 -0.06 -9.87 7.63
C VAL A 426 -0.14 -9.39 6.17
N LEU A 427 0.55 -10.07 5.24
CA LEU A 427 0.60 -9.67 3.84
C LEU A 427 -0.76 -9.80 3.16
N GLN A 428 -1.37 -10.98 3.21
CA GLN A 428 -2.70 -11.22 2.65
C GLN A 428 -3.76 -10.32 3.29
N LEU A 429 -3.71 -10.16 4.61
CA LEU A 429 -4.63 -9.30 5.36
C LEU A 429 -4.59 -7.86 4.85
N THR A 430 -3.39 -7.32 4.66
CA THR A 430 -3.19 -5.94 4.20
C THR A 430 -3.77 -5.72 2.81
N ILE A 431 -3.47 -6.61 1.86
CA ILE A 431 -3.97 -6.47 0.48
C ILE A 431 -5.49 -6.59 0.45
N THR A 432 -6.05 -7.52 1.24
CA THR A 432 -7.50 -7.73 1.33
C THR A 432 -8.22 -6.52 1.91
N LEU A 433 -7.85 -6.07 3.12
CA LEU A 433 -8.55 -4.98 3.80
C LEU A 433 -8.43 -3.66 3.04
N THR A 434 -7.22 -3.32 2.58
CA THR A 434 -7.02 -2.04 1.89
C THR A 434 -7.74 -1.97 0.54
N SER A 435 -8.04 -3.11 -0.09
CA SER A 435 -8.78 -3.16 -1.37
C SER A 435 -10.17 -2.50 -1.29
N VAL A 436 -10.81 -2.49 -0.12
CA VAL A 436 -12.13 -1.89 0.12
C VAL A 436 -12.16 -0.41 -0.27
N ALA A 437 -11.11 0.32 0.09
CA ALA A 437 -10.95 1.73 -0.26
C ALA A 437 -10.19 1.91 -1.59
N ASN A 438 -9.21 1.04 -1.85
CA ASN A 438 -8.29 1.18 -2.98
C ASN A 438 -8.97 0.97 -4.33
N GLY A 439 -9.89 -0.01 -4.43
CA GLY A 439 -10.64 -0.29 -5.65
C GLY A 439 -11.46 0.91 -6.14
N PRO A 440 -12.38 1.45 -5.30
CA PRO A 440 -13.14 2.65 -5.62
C PRO A 440 -12.28 3.84 -6.04
N LEU A 441 -11.21 4.12 -5.29
CA LEU A 441 -10.29 5.22 -5.61
C LEU A 441 -9.59 5.01 -6.96
N LEU A 442 -9.03 3.83 -7.19
CA LEU A 442 -8.37 3.51 -8.45
C LEU A 442 -9.31 3.67 -9.64
N GLY A 443 -10.54 3.19 -9.52
CA GLY A 443 -11.56 3.31 -10.56
C GLY A 443 -11.92 4.77 -10.88
N ILE A 444 -12.18 5.60 -9.85
CA ILE A 444 -12.55 7.02 -10.05
C ILE A 444 -11.41 7.79 -10.74
N PHE A 445 -10.17 7.63 -10.27
CA PHE A 445 -9.03 8.35 -10.84
C PHE A 445 -8.70 7.87 -12.25
N THR A 446 -8.75 6.56 -12.50
CA THR A 446 -8.53 6.00 -13.84
C THR A 446 -9.59 6.51 -14.81
N ALA A 447 -10.87 6.49 -14.40
CA ALA A 447 -11.95 7.08 -15.18
C ALA A 447 -11.76 8.58 -15.41
N GLY A 448 -11.33 9.33 -14.39
CA GLY A 448 -11.08 10.76 -14.49
C GLY A 448 -10.02 11.12 -15.53
N VAL A 449 -8.89 10.41 -15.50
CA VAL A 449 -7.72 10.70 -16.34
C VAL A 449 -7.88 10.20 -17.77
N MET A 450 -8.59 9.08 -17.96
CA MET A 450 -8.68 8.39 -19.25
C MET A 450 -10.02 8.56 -19.97
N LEU A 451 -11.12 8.83 -19.25
CA LEU A 451 -12.48 8.79 -19.80
C LEU A 451 -13.14 10.19 -19.69
N PRO A 452 -13.02 11.06 -20.71
CA PRO A 452 -13.55 12.42 -20.65
C PRO A 452 -15.09 12.48 -20.65
N TRP A 453 -15.78 11.39 -20.99
CA TRP A 453 -17.25 11.31 -21.01
C TRP A 453 -17.88 10.86 -19.69
N VAL A 454 -17.09 10.47 -18.69
CA VAL A 454 -17.61 10.15 -17.36
C VAL A 454 -17.96 11.46 -16.64
N ASN A 455 -19.16 11.53 -16.07
CA ASN A 455 -19.63 12.70 -15.32
C ASN A 455 -19.53 12.48 -13.80
N SER A 456 -19.72 13.55 -13.03
CA SER A 456 -19.53 13.54 -11.57
C SER A 456 -20.50 12.58 -10.87
N LYS A 457 -21.77 12.54 -11.29
CA LYS A 457 -22.78 11.64 -10.68
C LYS A 457 -22.42 10.17 -10.93
N GLY A 458 -21.99 9.84 -12.15
CA GLY A 458 -21.51 8.50 -12.51
C GLY A 458 -20.30 8.09 -11.70
N ALA A 459 -19.27 8.95 -11.62
CA ALA A 459 -18.08 8.66 -10.83
C ALA A 459 -18.40 8.41 -9.34
N LEU A 460 -19.29 9.22 -8.75
CA LEU A 460 -19.67 9.10 -7.33
C LEU A 460 -20.47 7.82 -7.06
N LEU A 461 -21.50 7.54 -7.88
CA LEU A 461 -22.30 6.32 -7.74
C LEU A 461 -21.48 5.05 -8.02
N GLY A 462 -20.56 5.11 -9.00
CA GLY A 462 -19.63 4.01 -9.26
C GLY A 462 -18.72 3.73 -8.06
N GLY A 463 -18.12 4.77 -7.48
CA GLY A 463 -17.29 4.64 -6.29
C GLY A 463 -18.05 4.10 -5.08
N PHE A 464 -19.25 4.63 -4.81
CA PHE A 464 -20.08 4.17 -3.70
C PHE A 464 -20.55 2.73 -3.87
N THR A 465 -20.97 2.35 -5.08
CA THR A 465 -21.35 0.96 -5.39
C THR A 465 -20.18 0.01 -5.19
N SER A 466 -19.00 0.37 -5.71
CA SER A 466 -17.80 -0.44 -5.50
C SER A 466 -17.42 -0.53 -4.02
N LEU A 467 -17.60 0.52 -3.23
CA LEU A 467 -17.31 0.48 -1.80
C LEU A 467 -18.18 -0.58 -1.09
N LEU A 468 -19.48 -0.61 -1.37
CA LEU A 468 -20.40 -1.58 -0.78
C LEU A 468 -20.05 -3.01 -1.21
N VAL A 469 -19.82 -3.22 -2.51
CA VAL A 469 -19.46 -4.54 -3.07
C VAL A 469 -18.15 -5.03 -2.47
N MET A 470 -17.12 -4.19 -2.41
CA MET A 470 -15.83 -4.58 -1.86
C MET A 470 -15.89 -4.82 -0.35
N THR A 471 -16.67 -4.04 0.39
CA THR A 471 -16.88 -4.26 1.83
C THR A 471 -17.50 -5.64 2.07
N TRP A 472 -18.56 -5.97 1.33
CA TRP A 472 -19.20 -7.28 1.39
C TRP A 472 -18.23 -8.41 1.05
N MET A 473 -17.49 -8.29 -0.06
CA MET A 473 -16.53 -9.30 -0.50
C MET A 473 -15.40 -9.52 0.50
N CYS A 474 -14.81 -8.45 1.02
CA CYS A 474 -13.69 -8.57 1.97
C CYS A 474 -14.14 -9.18 3.30
N ILE A 475 -15.31 -8.79 3.83
CA ILE A 475 -15.84 -9.38 5.07
C ILE A 475 -16.14 -10.87 4.85
N SER A 476 -16.77 -11.24 3.74
CA SER A 476 -17.08 -12.64 3.42
C SER A 476 -15.80 -13.48 3.29
N ALA A 477 -14.80 -12.98 2.55
CA ALA A 477 -13.53 -13.68 2.39
C ALA A 477 -12.79 -13.86 3.73
N GLN A 478 -12.80 -12.85 4.61
CA GLN A 478 -12.17 -12.95 5.93
C GLN A 478 -12.95 -13.90 6.86
N HIS A 479 -14.28 -13.91 6.78
CA HIS A 479 -15.11 -14.83 7.53
C HIS A 479 -14.80 -16.29 7.17
N ASP A 480 -14.73 -16.61 5.87
CA ASP A 480 -14.41 -17.96 5.39
C ASP A 480 -12.98 -18.40 5.74
N LEU A 481 -12.03 -17.45 5.78
CA LEU A 481 -10.66 -17.71 6.22
C LEU A 481 -10.58 -18.04 7.72
N VAL A 482 -11.38 -17.36 8.55
CA VAL A 482 -11.38 -17.56 10.01
C VAL A 482 -12.15 -18.82 10.40
N THR A 483 -13.24 -19.13 9.69
CA THR A 483 -14.06 -20.34 9.92
C THR A 483 -13.43 -21.60 9.35
N GLY A 484 -12.43 -21.47 8.46
CA GLY A 484 -11.72 -22.60 7.86
C GLY A 484 -12.40 -23.14 6.59
N ASP A 485 -13.37 -22.43 6.04
CA ASP A 485 -14.01 -22.78 4.76
C ASP A 485 -13.04 -22.57 3.57
N ILE A 486 -12.07 -21.67 3.70
CA ILE A 486 -10.95 -21.50 2.77
C ILE A 486 -9.64 -21.88 3.49
N VAL A 487 -9.07 -23.03 3.10
CA VAL A 487 -7.73 -23.46 3.56
C VAL A 487 -6.77 -23.45 2.38
N TYR A 488 -5.74 -22.60 2.45
CA TYR A 488 -4.65 -22.64 1.48
C TYR A 488 -3.64 -23.72 1.88
N GLN A 489 -3.41 -24.67 0.98
CA GLN A 489 -2.43 -25.71 1.20
C GLN A 489 -1.01 -25.15 1.20
N ARG A 490 -0.24 -25.48 2.24
CA ARG A 490 1.18 -25.15 2.36
C ARG A 490 2.00 -26.11 1.52
N LYS A 491 3.21 -25.71 1.15
CA LYS A 491 4.22 -26.61 0.55
C LYS A 491 4.69 -27.66 1.56
N PRO A 492 5.22 -28.81 1.10
CA PRO A 492 5.66 -29.89 1.98
C PRO A 492 6.63 -29.42 3.07
N TYR A 493 6.53 -30.03 4.25
CA TYR A 493 7.34 -29.75 5.43
C TYR A 493 7.57 -31.04 6.25
N SER A 494 8.54 -31.01 7.17
CA SER A 494 8.87 -32.16 8.01
C SER A 494 9.13 -31.72 9.45
N THR A 495 8.86 -32.59 10.41
CA THR A 495 9.27 -32.44 11.81
C THR A 495 10.15 -33.59 12.31
N LEU A 496 10.61 -34.47 11.41
CA LEU A 496 11.43 -35.63 11.76
C LEU A 496 12.83 -35.26 12.27
N GLY A 497 13.40 -34.16 11.79
CA GLY A 497 14.73 -33.68 12.14
C GLY A 497 14.78 -32.79 13.37
N CYS A 498 13.67 -32.60 14.09
CA CYS A 498 13.64 -31.75 15.28
C CYS A 498 14.39 -32.41 16.44
N ASN A 499 15.41 -31.70 16.96
CA ASN A 499 16.24 -32.16 18.09
C ASN A 499 15.69 -31.77 19.48
N TYR A 500 14.42 -31.34 19.55
CA TYR A 500 13.73 -30.92 20.77
C TYR A 500 12.32 -31.52 20.84
N THR A 501 11.77 -31.60 22.04
CA THR A 501 10.42 -32.17 22.27
C THR A 501 9.34 -31.10 22.10
N PHE A 502 8.23 -31.45 21.43
CA PHE A 502 7.08 -30.57 21.22
C PHE A 502 5.77 -31.36 21.32
N ALA A 503 4.66 -30.64 21.45
CA ALA A 503 3.33 -31.25 21.45
C ALA A 503 2.92 -31.67 20.03
N GLY A 504 3.03 -32.97 19.72
CA GLY A 504 2.69 -33.53 18.42
C GLY A 504 3.44 -34.84 18.15
N VAL A 505 3.07 -35.53 17.06
CA VAL A 505 3.82 -36.71 16.59
C VAL A 505 4.78 -36.24 15.49
N PRO A 506 6.09 -36.51 15.61
CA PRO A 506 7.04 -36.26 14.53
C PRO A 506 6.62 -36.99 13.25
N GLY A 507 6.66 -36.29 12.12
CA GLY A 507 6.22 -36.87 10.86
C GLY A 507 6.72 -36.10 9.65
N GLU A 508 6.83 -36.80 8.52
CA GLU A 508 6.92 -36.18 7.21
C GLU A 508 5.52 -35.84 6.72
N PHE A 509 5.28 -34.57 6.38
CA PHE A 509 3.99 -34.10 5.90
C PHE A 509 4.12 -33.70 4.42
N SER A 510 3.74 -34.63 3.55
CA SER A 510 3.56 -34.34 2.12
C SER A 510 2.19 -33.72 1.90
N SER A 511 2.15 -32.44 1.53
CA SER A 511 0.92 -31.79 1.06
C SER A 511 0.60 -32.09 -0.41
N LEU A 512 1.35 -32.99 -1.06
CA LEU A 512 1.03 -33.48 -2.39
C LEU A 512 -0.14 -34.47 -2.29
N PRO A 513 -1.22 -34.33 -3.07
CA PRO A 513 -2.10 -35.46 -3.31
C PRO A 513 -1.28 -36.46 -4.13
N LEU A 514 -0.76 -37.49 -3.47
CA LEU A 514 -0.44 -38.75 -4.12
C LEU A 514 -1.75 -39.30 -4.68
N ASP A 515 -1.85 -39.28 -6.01
CA ASP A 515 -2.79 -40.03 -6.83
C ASP A 515 -4.23 -40.17 -6.34
N GLY A 516 -5.13 -39.36 -6.91
CA GLY A 516 -6.46 -39.85 -7.32
C GLY A 516 -7.40 -40.43 -6.27
N ALA A 517 -7.30 -40.08 -4.99
CA ALA A 517 -8.24 -40.56 -3.96
C ALA A 517 -9.09 -39.42 -3.38
N ASN A 518 -10.32 -39.31 -3.88
CA ASN A 518 -11.48 -38.70 -3.24
C ASN A 518 -11.26 -37.31 -2.60
N THR A 519 -11.07 -36.29 -3.44
CA THR A 519 -11.85 -35.07 -3.20
C THR A 519 -13.31 -35.47 -3.39
N THR A 520 -14.01 -35.82 -2.31
CA THR A 520 -15.42 -35.43 -2.26
C THR A 520 -15.41 -33.95 -2.59
N PRO A 521 -16.00 -33.50 -3.71
CA PRO A 521 -16.20 -32.08 -3.90
C PRO A 521 -17.04 -31.70 -2.69
N ALA A 522 -16.48 -30.92 -1.76
CA ALA A 522 -17.32 -30.19 -0.82
C ALA A 522 -18.37 -29.52 -1.71
N ALA A 523 -19.59 -30.04 -1.60
CA ALA A 523 -20.59 -30.11 -2.65
C ALA A 523 -20.60 -28.85 -3.51
N ALA A 524 -20.53 -29.01 -4.84
CA ALA A 524 -21.01 -28.09 -5.87
C ALA A 524 -21.35 -26.68 -5.35
N SER A 525 -20.37 -25.95 -4.80
CA SER A 525 -20.63 -24.66 -4.20
C SER A 525 -20.47 -23.67 -5.34
N SER A 526 -21.62 -23.27 -5.89
CA SER A 526 -21.80 -22.23 -6.89
C SER A 526 -20.69 -21.18 -6.77
N PHE A 527 -20.04 -20.80 -7.88
CA PHE A 527 -18.98 -19.78 -7.90
C PHE A 527 -19.32 -18.60 -6.98
N GLN A 528 -18.64 -18.52 -5.84
CA GLN A 528 -18.80 -17.45 -4.88
C GLN A 528 -17.74 -16.40 -5.21
N LEU A 529 -18.20 -15.21 -5.63
CA LEU A 529 -17.35 -14.12 -6.14
C LEU A 529 -16.21 -13.73 -5.18
N TYR A 530 -16.37 -13.93 -3.87
CA TYR A 530 -15.38 -13.62 -2.83
C TYR A 530 -14.30 -14.68 -2.64
N ARG A 531 -14.38 -15.83 -3.33
CA ARG A 531 -13.34 -16.87 -3.36
C ARG A 531 -12.25 -16.63 -4.41
N ILE A 532 -12.35 -15.55 -5.19
CA ILE A 532 -11.27 -15.16 -6.11
C ILE A 532 -10.01 -14.80 -5.33
N SER A 533 -8.84 -14.90 -5.95
CA SER A 533 -7.58 -14.48 -5.34
C SER A 533 -7.66 -13.04 -4.83
N TYR A 534 -7.22 -12.83 -3.59
CA TYR A 534 -7.18 -11.52 -2.94
C TYR A 534 -6.34 -10.48 -3.73
N LEU A 535 -5.44 -10.92 -4.61
CA LEU A 535 -4.69 -10.04 -5.51
C LEU A 535 -5.58 -9.34 -6.56
N TYR A 536 -6.71 -9.94 -6.93
CA TYR A 536 -7.67 -9.33 -7.86
C TYR A 536 -8.58 -8.29 -7.22
N PHE A 537 -8.67 -8.23 -5.89
CA PHE A 537 -9.68 -7.42 -5.21
C PHE A 537 -9.62 -5.94 -5.57
N THR A 538 -8.42 -5.36 -5.62
CA THR A 538 -8.25 -3.94 -6.02
C THR A 538 -8.64 -3.71 -7.48
N LEU A 539 -8.27 -4.63 -8.38
CA LEU A 539 -8.65 -4.56 -9.80
C LEU A 539 -10.17 -4.68 -9.96
N PHE A 540 -10.78 -5.63 -9.27
CA PHE A 540 -12.22 -5.87 -9.31
C PHE A 540 -13.01 -4.64 -8.85
N GLY A 541 -12.65 -4.04 -7.70
CA GLY A 541 -13.29 -2.80 -7.24
C GLY A 541 -13.12 -1.64 -8.23
N ALA A 542 -11.94 -1.51 -8.85
CA ALA A 542 -11.73 -0.50 -9.89
C ALA A 542 -12.62 -0.73 -11.12
N LEU A 543 -12.77 -1.98 -11.56
CA LEU A 543 -13.64 -2.35 -12.67
C LEU A 543 -15.11 -2.08 -12.36
N VAL A 544 -15.61 -2.49 -11.19
CA VAL A 544 -16.99 -2.19 -10.73
C VAL A 544 -17.24 -0.69 -10.77
N THR A 545 -16.30 0.10 -10.24
CA THR A 545 -16.38 1.56 -10.25
C THR A 545 -16.48 2.13 -11.67
N ILE A 546 -15.59 1.69 -12.57
CA ILE A 546 -15.54 2.20 -13.95
C ILE A 546 -16.81 1.81 -14.72
N VAL A 547 -17.25 0.55 -14.61
CA VAL A 547 -18.43 0.04 -15.31
C VAL A 547 -19.69 0.79 -14.85
N VAL A 548 -19.92 0.89 -13.55
CA VAL A 548 -21.08 1.62 -13.02
C VAL A 548 -20.99 3.12 -13.37
N ALA A 549 -19.81 3.73 -13.28
CA ALA A 549 -19.64 5.13 -13.65
C ALA A 549 -19.94 5.40 -15.12
N LEU A 550 -19.54 4.48 -16.02
CA LEU A 550 -19.85 4.54 -17.45
C LEU A 550 -21.35 4.39 -17.70
N VAL A 551 -22.00 3.35 -17.14
CA VAL A 551 -23.43 3.09 -17.32
C VAL A 551 -24.26 4.29 -16.84
N VAL A 552 -24.01 4.78 -15.63
CA VAL A 552 -24.72 5.93 -15.06
C VAL A 552 -24.47 7.20 -15.89
N SER A 553 -23.24 7.44 -16.34
CA SER A 553 -22.93 8.61 -17.17
C SER A 553 -23.65 8.55 -18.53
N LEU A 554 -23.76 7.37 -19.12
CA LEU A 554 -24.49 7.14 -20.38
C LEU A 554 -26.00 7.32 -20.22
N LEU A 555 -26.57 6.87 -19.09
CA LEU A 555 -28.01 7.00 -18.80
C LEU A 555 -28.41 8.46 -18.54
N LEU A 556 -27.61 9.21 -17.79
CA LEU A 556 -27.91 10.59 -17.44
C LEU A 556 -27.70 11.57 -18.61
N ARG A 557 -26.81 11.25 -19.57
CA ARG A 557 -26.48 12.09 -20.74
C ARG A 557 -26.07 13.55 -20.41
N GLU A 558 -25.59 13.79 -19.19
CA GLU A 558 -25.17 15.12 -18.72
C GLU A 558 -23.71 15.45 -19.07
N SER A 559 -22.99 14.60 -19.82
CA SER A 559 -21.56 14.77 -20.07
C SER A 559 -21.26 15.74 -21.23
N ASP A 560 -20.75 16.93 -20.91
CA ASP A 560 -20.14 17.82 -21.91
C ASP A 560 -18.64 17.55 -22.04
N VAL A 561 -18.29 16.69 -23.00
CA VAL A 561 -16.90 16.31 -23.29
C VAL A 561 -16.07 17.52 -23.74
N ASP A 562 -16.69 18.49 -24.42
CA ASP A 562 -15.98 19.65 -24.95
C ASP A 562 -15.73 20.71 -23.87
N ALA A 563 -16.38 20.63 -22.70
CA ALA A 563 -16.10 21.50 -21.56
C ALA A 563 -14.93 21.03 -20.67
N VAL A 564 -14.45 19.78 -20.82
CA VAL A 564 -13.40 19.22 -19.96
C VAL A 564 -12.05 19.90 -20.21
N ASP A 565 -11.37 20.37 -19.16
CA ASP A 565 -10.01 20.92 -19.28
C ASP A 565 -9.05 19.81 -19.75
N PRO A 566 -8.39 19.94 -20.92
CA PRO A 566 -7.46 18.95 -21.43
C PRO A 566 -6.25 18.71 -20.52
N ARG A 567 -5.97 19.58 -19.54
CA ARG A 567 -4.92 19.37 -18.53
C ARG A 567 -5.24 18.32 -17.48
N LEU A 568 -6.51 17.94 -17.36
CA LEU A 568 -6.95 16.90 -16.43
C LEU A 568 -6.88 15.50 -17.04
N LEU A 569 -6.50 15.40 -18.32
CA LEU A 569 -6.49 14.18 -19.11
C LEU A 569 -5.06 13.79 -19.48
N THR A 570 -4.84 12.49 -19.60
CA THR A 570 -3.54 11.95 -20.03
C THR A 570 -3.15 12.44 -21.44
N PRO A 571 -1.86 12.62 -21.77
CA PRO A 571 -1.42 13.28 -23.00
C PRO A 571 -1.98 12.72 -24.31
N PHE A 572 -2.26 11.42 -24.40
CA PHE A 572 -2.87 10.84 -25.59
C PHE A 572 -4.37 11.13 -25.70
N VAL A 573 -5.10 11.15 -24.58
CA VAL A 573 -6.51 11.56 -24.54
C VAL A 573 -6.63 13.07 -24.78
N ARG A 574 -5.73 13.88 -24.22
CA ARG A 574 -5.62 15.33 -24.51
C ARG A 574 -5.52 15.57 -26.03
N ARG A 575 -4.57 14.91 -26.70
CA ARG A 575 -4.40 15.01 -28.17
C ARG A 575 -5.63 14.57 -28.96
N TRP A 576 -6.31 13.51 -28.52
CA TRP A 576 -7.55 13.06 -29.14
C TRP A 576 -8.67 14.10 -28.99
N LEU A 577 -8.83 14.68 -27.80
CA LEU A 577 -9.85 15.69 -27.50
C LEU A 577 -9.62 16.98 -28.31
N GLU A 578 -8.38 17.44 -28.41
CA GLU A 578 -8.01 18.61 -29.22
C GLU A 578 -8.30 18.39 -30.71
N ARG A 579 -7.94 17.22 -31.26
CA ARG A 579 -8.27 16.85 -32.66
C ARG A 579 -9.77 16.82 -32.89
N ARG A 580 -10.54 16.29 -31.94
CA ARG A 580 -12.00 16.25 -32.00
C ARG A 580 -12.58 17.67 -32.02
N ARG A 581 -12.13 18.56 -31.13
CA ARG A 581 -12.55 19.98 -31.09
C ARG A 581 -12.24 20.68 -32.41
N ASN A 582 -11.03 20.49 -32.97
CA ASN A 582 -10.62 21.09 -34.24
C ASN A 582 -11.46 20.58 -35.43
N ARG A 583 -11.80 19.29 -35.46
CA ARG A 583 -12.71 18.76 -36.50
C ARG A 583 -14.12 19.34 -36.38
N ARG A 584 -14.57 19.65 -35.16
CA ARG A 584 -15.90 20.21 -34.90
C ARG A 584 -15.98 21.69 -35.26
N SER A 585 -14.91 22.46 -35.05
CA SER A 585 -14.84 23.88 -35.46
C SER A 585 -14.74 24.07 -36.97
N GLN A 586 -14.24 23.07 -37.72
CA GLN A 586 -14.16 23.09 -39.19
C GLN A 586 -15.46 22.70 -39.92
N LEU A 587 -16.54 22.32 -39.20
CA LEU A 587 -17.84 22.02 -39.81
C LEU A 587 -18.61 23.30 -40.17
N PRO A 588 -19.21 23.42 -41.38
CA PRO A 588 -19.96 24.61 -41.79
C PRO A 588 -21.10 24.97 -40.81
N ALA A 589 -21.30 26.26 -40.58
CA ALA A 589 -22.21 26.82 -39.57
C ALA A 589 -23.66 26.27 -39.61
N GLY A 590 -24.14 25.80 -40.77
CA GLY A 590 -25.47 25.20 -40.94
C GLY A 590 -25.68 23.86 -40.22
N LYS A 591 -24.61 23.08 -39.92
CA LYS A 591 -24.72 21.79 -39.20
C LYS A 591 -24.51 21.91 -37.68
N HIS A 592 -23.94 23.03 -37.21
CA HIS A 592 -23.75 23.32 -35.78
C HIS A 592 -25.08 23.45 -35.04
N HIS A 593 -26.07 24.11 -35.66
CA HIS A 593 -27.39 24.29 -35.04
C HIS A 593 -28.18 22.98 -34.94
N GLN A 594 -28.10 22.10 -35.95
CA GLN A 594 -28.78 20.79 -35.93
C GLN A 594 -28.18 19.80 -34.92
N GLN A 595 -26.85 19.74 -34.74
CA GLN A 595 -26.25 18.84 -33.74
C GLN A 595 -26.43 19.33 -32.30
N HIS A 596 -26.33 20.63 -32.04
CA HIS A 596 -26.59 21.18 -30.71
C HIS A 596 -28.08 21.08 -30.32
N GLN A 597 -29.01 21.27 -31.28
CA GLN A 597 -30.43 21.04 -31.07
C GLN A 597 -30.80 19.55 -31.00
N GLN A 598 -30.12 18.64 -31.70
CA GLN A 598 -30.33 17.19 -31.52
C GLN A 598 -29.83 16.69 -30.15
N GLN A 599 -28.71 17.22 -29.63
CA GLN A 599 -28.21 16.86 -28.30
C GLN A 599 -29.07 17.47 -27.17
N LYS A 600 -29.50 18.73 -27.27
CA LYS A 600 -30.43 19.35 -26.29
C LYS A 600 -31.88 18.88 -26.45
N GLY A 601 -32.33 18.61 -27.68
CA GLY A 601 -33.69 18.17 -28.01
C GLY A 601 -34.00 16.73 -27.61
N LYS A 602 -33.02 15.80 -27.71
CA LYS A 602 -33.17 14.42 -27.20
C LYS A 602 -33.26 14.33 -25.66
N GLY A 603 -32.78 15.35 -24.94
CA GLY A 603 -32.93 15.46 -23.47
C GLY A 603 -34.29 16.03 -23.03
N LYS A 604 -34.81 17.03 -23.74
CA LYS A 604 -36.12 17.64 -23.44
C LYS A 604 -37.32 16.84 -23.97
N GLY A 605 -37.18 16.11 -25.08
CA GLY A 605 -38.26 15.29 -25.64
C GLY A 605 -38.66 14.10 -24.75
N LYS A 606 -37.68 13.38 -24.19
CA LYS A 606 -37.93 12.21 -23.32
C LYS A 606 -38.49 12.55 -21.94
N GLY A 607 -38.23 13.77 -21.43
CA GLY A 607 -38.81 14.25 -20.18
C GLY A 607 -40.31 14.58 -20.32
N LYS A 608 -40.72 15.13 -21.47
CA LYS A 608 -42.12 15.45 -21.75
C LYS A 608 -42.95 14.21 -22.10
N GLU A 609 -42.38 13.21 -22.78
CA GLU A 609 -43.05 11.91 -22.99
C GLU A 609 -43.25 11.11 -21.69
N LYS A 610 -42.28 11.13 -20.77
CA LYS A 610 -42.44 10.51 -19.45
C LYS A 610 -43.50 11.20 -18.58
N LEU A 611 -43.61 12.53 -18.65
CA LEU A 611 -44.65 13.29 -17.93
C LEU A 611 -46.05 13.12 -18.55
N ARG A 612 -46.16 12.94 -19.87
CA ARG A 612 -47.44 12.59 -20.53
C ARG A 612 -47.89 11.17 -20.22
N ALA A 613 -46.98 10.19 -20.26
CA ALA A 613 -47.29 8.81 -19.92
C ALA A 613 -47.78 8.65 -18.46
N LEU A 614 -47.23 9.43 -17.51
CA LEU A 614 -47.68 9.45 -16.11
C LEU A 614 -49.04 10.14 -15.90
N HIS A 615 -49.44 11.07 -16.77
CA HIS A 615 -50.76 11.69 -16.69
C HIS A 615 -51.86 10.82 -17.31
N GLU A 616 -51.54 10.06 -18.36
CA GLU A 616 -52.48 9.12 -19.01
C GLU A 616 -52.68 7.82 -18.21
N THR A 617 -51.98 7.60 -17.09
CA THR A 617 -52.22 6.45 -16.18
C THR A 617 -53.02 6.82 -14.92
N THR A 618 -53.51 8.06 -14.80
CA THR A 618 -54.23 8.54 -13.60
C THR A 618 -55.61 9.16 -13.90
N THR A 619 -56.20 8.77 -15.02
CA THR A 619 -57.62 8.95 -15.39
C THR A 619 -58.07 7.66 -16.04
#